data_AF-A0A257ACY4-F1
#
_entry.id   AF-A0A257ACY4-F1
#
_cell.length_a   1.000
_cell.length_b   1.000
_cell.length_c   1.000
_cell.angle_alpha   90.00
_cell.angle_beta   90.00
_cell.angle_gamma   90.00
#
_symmetry.space_group_name_H-M   'P 1'
#
loop_
_entity.id
_entity.type
_entity.pdbx_description
1 polymer ?
#
loop_
_entity_poly.entity_id
_entity_poly.type
_entity_poly.pdbx_seq_one_letter_code
_entity_poly.pdbx_strand_id
1 'polypeptide(L)' 'MEKEEHMEDMLLALLIFNVDKKGEWIGKDVVQLKVSHLNEKKFESTFRQLKKKKYIEVKEGDVVRMRITKHGIDYIMERI' A
#
# COMPACT_ATOMS: atom_id res chain seq x y z
N MET A 1 -3.17 -1.19 17.06
CA MET A 1 -3.34 -2.59 16.60
C MET A 1 -4.07 -2.63 15.26
N GLU A 2 -5.40 -2.61 15.19
CA GLU A 2 -6.12 -2.85 13.90
C GLU A 2 -5.70 -1.89 12.75
N LYS A 3 -5.47 -0.60 13.04
CA LYS A 3 -4.99 0.35 12.02
C LYS A 3 -3.58 0.07 11.51
N GLU A 4 -2.74 -0.55 12.33
CA GLU A 4 -1.37 -0.90 11.94
C GLU A 4 -1.37 -2.15 11.07
N GLU A 5 -2.15 -3.16 11.46
CA GLU A 5 -2.38 -4.38 10.68
C GLU A 5 -2.85 -4.07 9.25
N HIS A 6 -3.83 -3.18 9.09
CA HIS A 6 -4.28 -2.79 7.74
C HIS A 6 -3.17 -2.11 6.91
N MET A 7 -2.29 -1.31 7.55
CA MET A 7 -1.16 -0.69 6.85
C MET A 7 -0.15 -1.74 6.43
N GLU A 8 0.14 -2.71 7.30
CA GLU A 8 1.00 -3.86 7.02
C GLU A 8 0.47 -4.68 5.86
N ASP A 9 -0.83 -5.02 5.84
CA ASP A 9 -1.46 -5.77 4.75
C ASP A 9 -1.28 -5.07 3.39
N MET A 10 -1.55 -3.76 3.35
CA MET A 10 -1.38 -2.98 2.12
C MET A 10 0.10 -2.87 1.70
N LEU A 11 1.00 -2.66 2.65
CA LEU A 11 2.43 -2.58 2.36
C LEU A 11 3.01 -3.93 1.92
N LEU A 12 2.53 -5.04 2.49
CA LEU A 12 2.91 -6.38 2.08
C LEU A 12 2.43 -6.68 0.66
N ALA A 13 1.19 -6.33 0.32
CA ALA A 13 0.66 -6.46 -1.03
C ALA A 13 1.50 -5.67 -2.06
N LEU A 14 1.93 -4.45 -1.69
CA LEU A 14 2.80 -3.63 -2.52
C LEU A 14 4.23 -4.16 -2.59
N LEU A 15 4.78 -4.71 -1.50
CA LEU A 15 6.12 -5.29 -1.46
C LEU A 15 6.20 -6.52 -2.37
N ILE A 16 5.22 -7.43 -2.30
CA ILE A 16 5.13 -8.59 -3.18
C ILE A 16 5.11 -8.15 -4.65
N PHE A 17 4.29 -7.14 -4.98
CA PHE A 17 4.25 -6.59 -6.33
C PHE A 17 5.57 -5.93 -6.74
N ASN A 18 6.19 -5.17 -5.83
CA ASN A 18 7.45 -4.48 -6.07
C ASN A 18 8.60 -5.46 -6.39
N VAL A 19 8.66 -6.59 -5.70
CA VAL A 19 9.65 -7.66 -5.97
C VAL A 19 9.39 -8.33 -7.31
N ASP A 20 8.13 -8.66 -7.61
CA ASP A 20 7.74 -9.32 -8.88
C ASP A 20 7.96 -8.41 -10.10
N LYS A 21 7.65 -7.11 -9.97
CA LYS A 21 7.65 -6.14 -11.07
C LYS A 21 8.77 -5.10 -11.00
N LYS A 22 9.80 -5.32 -10.18
CA LYS A 22 11.01 -4.45 -10.08
C LYS A 22 10.69 -2.97 -9.85
N GLY A 23 9.71 -2.66 -8.99
CA GLY A 23 9.37 -1.28 -8.62
C GLY A 23 8.47 -0.50 -9.57
N GLU A 24 7.67 -1.21 -10.37
CA GLU A 24 6.58 -0.63 -11.15
C GLU A 24 5.42 -0.07 -10.29
N TRP A 25 4.54 0.68 -10.95
CA TRP A 25 3.33 1.25 -10.37
C TRP A 25 2.15 0.28 -10.48
N ILE A 26 1.36 0.15 -9.41
CA ILE A 26 0.14 -0.66 -9.41
C ILE A 26 -1.11 0.22 -9.26
N GLY A 27 -2.20 -0.15 -9.92
CA GLY A 27 -3.50 0.50 -9.75
C GLY A 27 -4.03 0.37 -8.33
N LYS A 28 -4.61 1.44 -7.78
CA LYS A 28 -5.21 1.47 -6.44
C LYS A 28 -6.33 0.44 -6.29
N ASP A 29 -7.14 0.30 -7.33
CA ASP A 29 -8.19 -0.71 -7.48
C ASP A 29 -7.64 -2.14 -7.41
N VAL A 30 -6.52 -2.41 -8.09
CA VAL A 30 -5.85 -3.71 -8.04
C VAL A 30 -5.34 -4.02 -6.64
N VAL A 31 -4.81 -3.02 -5.93
CA VAL A 31 -4.39 -3.19 -4.54
C VAL A 31 -5.60 -3.47 -3.64
N GLN A 32 -6.71 -2.74 -3.81
CA GLN A 32 -7.95 -2.97 -3.06
C GLN A 32 -8.47 -4.41 -3.23
N LEU A 33 -8.36 -4.98 -4.44
CA LEU A 33 -8.70 -6.38 -4.69
C LEU A 33 -7.76 -7.36 -3.95
N LYS A 34 -6.49 -7.02 -3.78
CA LYS A 34 -5.51 -7.86 -3.05
C LYS A 34 -5.70 -7.81 -1.53
N VAL A 35 -6.28 -6.73 -1.01
CA VAL A 35 -6.64 -6.58 0.42
C VAL A 35 -8.15 -6.53 0.60
N SER A 36 -8.87 -7.44 -0.07
CA SER A 36 -10.34 -7.42 -0.13
C SER A 36 -11.04 -7.64 1.21
N HIS A 37 -10.32 -8.11 2.24
CA HIS A 37 -10.82 -8.15 3.61
C HIS A 37 -11.01 -6.76 4.22
N LEU A 38 -10.33 -5.74 3.67
CA LEU A 38 -10.58 -4.35 3.99
C LEU A 38 -11.76 -3.84 3.16
N ASN A 39 -12.85 -3.47 3.83
CA ASN A 39 -13.92 -2.72 3.17
C ASN A 39 -13.41 -1.36 2.66
N GLU A 40 -14.15 -0.74 1.75
CA GLU A 40 -13.77 0.51 1.09
C GLU A 40 -13.40 1.62 2.09
N LYS A 41 -14.17 1.78 3.17
CA LYS A 41 -13.90 2.80 4.20
C LYS A 41 -12.57 2.56 4.91
N LYS A 42 -12.27 1.30 5.28
CA LYS A 42 -11.00 0.91 5.89
C LYS A 42 -9.84 1.13 4.91
N PHE A 43 -10.01 0.68 3.67
CA PHE A 43 -9.02 0.87 2.61
C PHE A 43 -8.66 2.34 2.39
N GLU A 44 -9.66 3.23 2.22
CA GLU A 44 -9.43 4.67 2.02
C GLU A 44 -8.78 5.36 3.22
N SER A 45 -9.12 4.91 4.43
CA SER A 45 -8.50 5.40 5.66
C SER A 45 -7.02 5.00 5.73
N THR A 46 -6.71 3.74 5.41
CA THR A 46 -5.35 3.21 5.40
C THR A 46 -4.52 3.85 4.29
N PHE A 47 -5.06 3.95 3.07
CA PHE A 47 -4.44 4.63 1.94
C PHE A 47 -4.00 6.06 2.30
N ARG A 48 -4.90 6.85 2.91
CA ARG A 48 -4.58 8.22 3.35
C ARG A 48 -3.48 8.25 4.40
N GLN A 49 -3.46 7.30 5.32
CA GLN A 49 -2.40 7.20 6.33
C GLN A 49 -1.05 6.85 5.71
N LEU A 50 -1.00 5.88 4.80
CA LEU A 50 0.21 5.49 4.08
C LEU A 50 0.78 6.66 3.26
N LYS A 51 -0.09 7.40 2.55
CA LYS A 51 0.28 8.63 1.82
C LYS A 51 0.84 9.69 2.77
N LYS A 52 0.16 9.95 3.90
CA LYS A 52 0.60 10.92 4.91
C LYS A 52 1.96 10.56 5.52
N LYS A 53 2.20 9.26 5.76
CA LYS A 53 3.45 8.73 6.32
C LYS A 53 4.58 8.55 5.28
N LYS A 54 4.31 8.83 3.99
CA LYS A 54 5.27 8.63 2.89
C LYS A 54 5.76 7.18 2.74
N TYR A 55 4.96 6.20 3.18
CA TYR A 55 5.23 4.77 2.96
C TYR A 55 4.89 4.34 1.54
N ILE A 56 4.07 5.14 0.85
CA ILE A 56 3.74 4.96 -0.56
C ILE A 56 3.91 6.28 -1.31
N GLU A 57 4.30 6.16 -2.58
CA GLU A 57 4.13 7.21 -3.58
C GLU A 57 2.81 7.01 -4.31
N VAL A 58 2.18 8.11 -4.73
CA VAL A 58 0.89 8.10 -5.43
C VAL A 58 1.01 8.95 -6.68
N LYS A 59 0.56 8.39 -7.80
CA LYS A 59 0.40 9.10 -9.07
C LYS A 59 -1.10 9.25 -9.35
N GLU A 60 -1.58 10.47 -9.35
CA GLU A 60 -2.97 10.81 -9.68
C GLU A 60 -3.13 11.00 -11.19
N GLY A 61 -4.29 10.62 -11.73
CA GLY A 61 -4.63 10.59 -13.16
C GLY A 61 -5.92 9.78 -13.36
N ASP A 62 -6.22 9.36 -14.60
CA ASP A 62 -7.42 8.56 -14.92
C ASP A 62 -7.54 7.29 -14.06
N VAL A 63 -6.39 6.71 -13.71
CA VAL A 63 -6.28 5.62 -12.73
C VAL A 63 -5.26 6.05 -11.67
N VAL A 64 -5.70 6.08 -10.41
CA VAL A 64 -4.81 6.32 -9.27
C VAL A 64 -3.86 5.13 -9.14
N ARG A 65 -2.56 5.39 -9.23
CA ARG A 65 -1.53 4.37 -9.07
C ARG A 65 -0.70 4.61 -7.82
N MET A 66 -0.20 3.54 -7.23
CA MET A 66 0.63 3.57 -6.04
C MET A 66 1.86 2.69 -6.18
N ARG A 67 2.89 3.01 -5.42
CA ARG A 67 4.14 2.26 -5.30
C ARG A 67 4.65 2.36 -3.87
N ILE A 68 5.20 1.28 -3.33
CA ILE A 68 5.84 1.32 -2.00
C ILE A 68 7.15 2.09 -2.07
N THR A 69 7.44 2.90 -1.06
CA THR A 69 8.72 3.61 -0.94
C THR A 69 9.73 2.77 -0.16
N LYS A 70 11.01 3.13 -0.22
CA LYS A 70 12.02 2.55 0.68
C LYS A 70 11.60 2.67 2.15
N HIS A 71 11.04 3.82 2.55
CA HIS A 71 10.57 4.04 3.92
C HIS A 71 9.40 3.10 4.31
N GLY A 72 8.50 2.79 3.37
CA GLY A 72 7.44 1.81 3.59
C GLY A 72 7.97 0.38 3.68
N ILE A 73 9.03 0.05 2.92
CA ILE A 73 9.74 -1.24 3.02
C ILE A 73 10.41 -1.35 4.39
N ASP A 74 11.18 -0.34 4.80
CA ASP A 74 11.88 -0.34 6.08
C ASP A 74 10.88 -0.53 7.24
N TYR A 75 9.73 0.16 7.21
CA TYR A 75 8.67 0.01 8.22
C TYR A 75 8.13 -1.43 8.35
N ILE A 76 7.88 -2.12 7.24
CA ILE A 76 7.36 -3.50 7.32
C ILE A 76 8.46 -4.51 7.68
N MET A 77 9.71 -4.26 7.27
CA MET A 77 10.85 -5.12 7.61
C MET A 77 11.21 -5.06 9.10
N GLU A 78 10.94 -3.96 9.80
CA GLU A 78 11.13 -3.84 11.26
C GLU A 78 10.09 -4.60 12.09
N ARG A 79 9.03 -5.11 11.44
CA ARG A 79 7.88 -5.77 12.09
C ARG A 79 7.76 -7.25 11.76
N ILE A 80 8.63 -7.78 10.88
CA ILE A 80 8.80 -9.19 10.55
C ILE A 80 9.99 -9.73 11.33
#